data_AF-A0A371BFR2-F1
#
_entry.id   AF-A0A371BFR2-F1
#
_cell.length_a   1.000
_cell.length_b   1.000
_cell.length_c   1.000
_cell.angle_alpha   90.00
_cell.angle_beta   90.00
_cell.angle_gamma   90.00
#
_symmetry.space_group_name_H-M   'P 1'
#
loop_
_entity.id
_entity.type
_entity.pdbx_description
1 polymer ?
#
loop_
_entity_poly.entity_id
_entity_poly.type
_entity_poly.pdbx_seq_one_letter_code
_entity_poly.pdbx_strand_id
1 'polypeptide(L)'
;MTLLERLGALITAMKTETKTLRVMISGANNGNVSGLTTTATDLVAAINEVKATADNAGGAGAEINDLAAGGGTTYSSNKITADIAAAKTAVKNEILNGAAAEVDTLMEIATLLASNDDTDAALAAVVANKANASDVYTQAQLGNPDTDLVALWNAA
;
A
#
# COMPACT_ATOMS: atom_id res chain seq x y z
N MET A 1 -64.30 -17.92 -64.60
CA MET A 1 -64.08 -17.66 -63.16
C MET A 1 -65.39 -17.26 -62.52
N THR A 2 -65.93 -18.07 -61.61
CA THR A 2 -67.20 -17.85 -60.92
C THR A 2 -67.01 -16.94 -59.69
N LEU A 3 -68.11 -16.40 -59.16
CA LEU A 3 -68.10 -15.66 -57.89
C LEU A 3 -67.52 -16.51 -56.75
N LEU A 4 -67.87 -17.81 -56.71
CA LEU A 4 -67.37 -18.77 -55.74
C LEU A 4 -65.84 -18.93 -55.82
N GLU A 5 -65.29 -19.04 -57.03
CA GLU A 5 -63.84 -19.13 -57.25
C GLU A 5 -63.11 -17.86 -56.81
N ARG A 6 -63.67 -16.67 -57.07
CA ARG A 6 -63.10 -15.39 -56.63
C ARG A 6 -63.12 -15.25 -55.10
N LEU A 7 -64.20 -15.68 -54.46
CA LEU A 7 -64.32 -15.68 -53.01
C LEU A 7 -63.33 -16.66 -52.37
N GLY A 8 -63.17 -17.86 -52.94
CA GLY A 8 -62.19 -18.84 -52.48
C GLY A 8 -60.74 -18.35 -52.58
N ALA A 9 -60.40 -17.65 -53.67
CA ALA A 9 -59.08 -17.04 -53.85
C ALA A 9 -58.82 -15.94 -52.81
N LEU A 10 -59.79 -15.06 -52.56
CA LEU A 10 -59.69 -14.01 -51.54
C LEU A 10 -59.49 -14.59 -50.13
N ILE A 11 -60.29 -15.60 -49.76
CA ILE A 11 -60.17 -16.28 -48.46
C ILE A 11 -58.76 -16.89 -48.30
N THR A 12 -58.23 -17.49 -49.36
CA THR A 12 -56.88 -18.10 -49.34
C THR A 12 -55.79 -17.04 -49.18
N ALA A 13 -55.91 -15.91 -49.88
CA ALA A 13 -54.99 -14.78 -49.76
C ALA A 13 -55.01 -14.20 -48.34
N MET A 14 -56.19 -13.90 -47.80
CA MET A 14 -56.35 -13.39 -46.43
C MET A 14 -55.81 -14.35 -45.37
N LYS A 15 -56.06 -15.66 -45.52
CA LYS A 15 -55.52 -16.69 -44.63
C LYS A 15 -53.99 -16.71 -44.66
N THR A 16 -53.40 -16.60 -45.85
CA THR A 16 -51.94 -16.61 -46.05
C THR A 16 -51.32 -15.38 -45.41
N GLU A 17 -51.86 -14.20 -45.70
CA GLU A 17 -51.37 -12.93 -45.17
C GLU A 17 -51.51 -12.86 -43.64
N THR A 18 -52.65 -13.29 -43.09
CA THR A 18 -52.86 -13.38 -41.64
C THR A 18 -51.86 -14.33 -40.98
N LYS A 19 -51.53 -15.45 -41.64
CA LYS A 19 -50.51 -16.39 -41.14
C LYS A 19 -49.12 -15.75 -41.17
N THR A 20 -48.77 -15.05 -42.25
CA THR A 20 -47.50 -14.32 -42.37
C THR A 20 -47.36 -13.25 -41.29
N LEU A 21 -48.39 -12.40 -41.11
CA LEU A 21 -48.41 -11.37 -40.07
C LEU A 21 -48.32 -12.00 -38.68
N ARG A 22 -49.07 -13.06 -38.40
CA ARG A 22 -48.97 -13.80 -37.14
C ARG A 22 -47.55 -14.32 -36.93
N VAL A 23 -46.91 -14.90 -37.95
CA VAL A 23 -45.54 -15.42 -37.87
C VAL A 23 -44.51 -14.31 -37.62
N MET A 24 -44.69 -13.13 -38.23
CA MET A 24 -43.88 -11.94 -38.00
C MET A 24 -44.07 -11.37 -36.58
N ILE A 25 -45.31 -11.32 -36.10
CA ILE A 25 -45.67 -10.75 -34.78
C ILE A 25 -45.36 -11.72 -33.64
N SER A 26 -45.68 -13.00 -33.80
CA SER A 26 -45.51 -14.05 -32.78
C SER A 26 -44.12 -14.70 -32.82
N GLY A 27 -43.18 -14.17 -33.62
CA GLY A 27 -41.78 -14.55 -33.59
C GLY A 27 -41.44 -15.96 -34.09
N ALA A 28 -42.32 -16.62 -34.85
CA ALA A 28 -41.98 -17.91 -35.48
C ALA A 28 -41.08 -17.74 -36.73
N ASN A 29 -41.03 -16.53 -37.29
CA ASN A 29 -39.84 -16.00 -37.94
C ASN A 29 -39.33 -14.94 -36.99
N ASN A 30 -38.50 -15.32 -36.02
CA ASN A 30 -37.74 -14.38 -35.23
C ASN A 30 -37.13 -13.37 -36.23
N GLY A 31 -37.47 -12.08 -36.18
CA GLY A 31 -36.78 -11.09 -37.02
C GLY A 31 -35.27 -11.32 -36.85
N ASN A 32 -34.53 -11.56 -37.94
CA ASN A 32 -33.22 -12.24 -37.93
C ASN A 32 -32.45 -12.21 -36.58
N VAL A 33 -32.65 -13.24 -35.74
CA VAL A 33 -31.99 -13.39 -34.43
C VAL A 33 -30.72 -14.24 -34.50
N SER A 34 -30.25 -14.59 -35.70
CA SER A 34 -29.09 -15.49 -35.85
C SER A 34 -27.80 -14.94 -35.25
N GLY A 35 -27.77 -13.65 -34.90
CA GLY A 35 -26.66 -12.98 -34.21
C GLY A 35 -26.84 -12.82 -32.70
N LEU A 36 -27.99 -13.18 -32.11
CA LEU A 36 -28.21 -13.09 -30.67
C LEU A 36 -27.64 -14.33 -29.97
N THR A 37 -26.72 -14.10 -29.03
CA THR A 37 -26.22 -15.12 -28.10
C THR A 37 -26.99 -15.01 -26.78
N THR A 38 -28.14 -15.68 -26.69
CA THR A 38 -29.06 -15.60 -25.54
C THR A 38 -29.71 -16.97 -25.30
N THR A 39 -30.16 -17.22 -24.06
CA THR A 39 -30.99 -18.41 -23.74
C THR A 39 -32.49 -18.11 -23.72
N ALA A 40 -32.86 -16.84 -23.92
CA ALA A 40 -34.22 -16.37 -23.90
C ALA A 40 -35.06 -16.87 -25.08
N THR A 41 -36.37 -17.05 -24.84
CA THR A 41 -37.33 -17.50 -25.85
C THR A 41 -38.11 -16.35 -26.51
N ASP A 42 -37.93 -15.12 -25.99
CA ASP A 42 -38.53 -13.90 -26.53
C ASP A 42 -37.56 -12.70 -26.39
N LEU A 43 -37.88 -11.62 -27.12
CA LEU A 43 -37.04 -10.42 -27.16
C LEU A 43 -37.01 -9.66 -25.83
N VAL A 44 -38.09 -9.70 -25.05
CA VAL A 44 -38.17 -8.99 -23.78
C VAL A 44 -37.21 -9.64 -22.78
N ALA A 45 -37.21 -10.97 -22.71
CA ALA A 45 -36.28 -11.74 -21.91
C ALA A 45 -34.84 -11.55 -22.38
N ALA A 46 -34.56 -11.56 -23.69
CA ALA A 46 -33.21 -11.30 -24.21
C ALA A 46 -32.71 -9.87 -23.84
N ILE A 47 -33.58 -8.86 -23.91
CA ILE A 47 -33.25 -7.49 -23.49
C ILE A 47 -32.99 -7.43 -21.98
N ASN A 48 -33.76 -8.17 -21.18
CA ASN A 48 -33.55 -8.24 -19.73
C ASN A 48 -32.22 -8.93 -19.37
N GLU A 49 -31.78 -9.95 -20.13
CA GLU A 49 -30.44 -10.55 -19.98
C GLU A 49 -29.33 -9.50 -20.24
N VAL A 50 -29.45 -8.69 -21.29
CA VAL A 50 -28.51 -7.60 -21.58
C VAL A 50 -28.51 -6.55 -20.48
N LYS A 51 -29.69 -6.14 -19.99
CA LYS A 51 -29.80 -5.19 -18.87
C LYS A 51 -29.11 -5.72 -17.63
N ALA A 52 -29.34 -6.98 -17.25
CA ALA A 52 -28.69 -7.59 -16.11
C ALA A 52 -27.17 -7.63 -16.28
N THR A 53 -26.67 -7.92 -17.48
CA THR A 53 -25.23 -7.86 -17.80
C THR A 53 -24.67 -6.44 -17.64
N ALA A 54 -25.39 -5.43 -18.13
CA ALA A 54 -25.00 -4.03 -18.00
C ALA A 54 -25.02 -3.55 -16.53
N ASP A 55 -26.05 -3.93 -15.76
CA ASP A 55 -26.14 -3.64 -14.33
C ASP A 55 -24.98 -4.30 -13.58
N ASN A 56 -24.64 -5.56 -13.91
CA ASN A 56 -23.50 -6.26 -13.34
C ASN A 56 -22.16 -5.64 -13.77
N ALA A 57 -22.03 -5.17 -15.01
CA ALA A 57 -20.82 -4.47 -15.45
C ALA A 57 -20.63 -3.13 -14.73
N GLY A 58 -21.72 -2.44 -14.39
CA GLY A 58 -21.71 -1.21 -13.60
C GLY A 58 -21.55 -1.44 -12.09
N GLY A 59 -21.97 -2.60 -11.57
CA GLY A 59 -22.03 -2.88 -10.12
C GLY A 59 -21.07 -3.96 -9.58
N ALA A 60 -20.36 -4.70 -10.42
CA ALA A 60 -19.47 -5.80 -9.97
C ALA A 60 -18.06 -5.35 -9.56
N GLY A 61 -17.67 -4.10 -9.83
CA GLY A 61 -16.46 -3.50 -9.29
C GLY A 61 -16.79 -2.61 -8.09
N ALA A 62 -15.96 -2.64 -7.04
CA ALA A 62 -16.01 -1.59 -6.03
C ALA A 62 -15.81 -0.23 -6.74
N GLU A 63 -16.71 0.72 -6.49
CA GLU A 63 -16.60 2.06 -7.10
C GLU A 63 -15.24 2.68 -6.72
N ILE A 64 -14.56 3.31 -7.68
CA ILE A 64 -13.30 4.00 -7.38
C ILE A 64 -13.63 5.35 -6.73
N ASN A 65 -13.20 5.53 -5.49
CA ASN A 65 -13.39 6.77 -4.74
C ASN A 65 -12.10 7.19 -4.03
N ASP A 66 -11.33 8.10 -4.64
CA ASP A 66 -10.05 8.58 -4.10
C ASP A 66 -10.19 9.64 -2.99
N LEU A 67 -11.42 10.07 -2.67
CA LEU A 67 -11.70 11.09 -1.66
C LEU A 67 -11.85 10.49 -0.26
N ALA A 68 -12.38 9.27 -0.15
CA ALA A 68 -12.64 8.62 1.14
C ALA A 68 -12.64 7.09 1.03
N ALA A 69 -12.15 6.43 2.06
CA ALA A 69 -12.26 4.98 2.21
C ALA A 69 -13.71 4.58 2.54
N GLY A 70 -14.13 3.41 2.05
CA GLY A 70 -15.48 2.89 2.27
C GLY A 70 -15.55 1.39 2.03
N GLY A 71 -16.57 0.73 2.61
CA GLY A 71 -16.71 -0.73 2.51
C GLY A 71 -17.14 -1.25 1.13
N GLY A 72 -17.64 -0.37 0.25
CA GLY A 72 -18.05 -0.69 -1.13
C GLY A 72 -17.22 0.02 -2.20
N THR A 73 -16.18 0.76 -1.81
CA THR A 73 -15.35 1.56 -2.70
C THR A 73 -13.89 1.14 -2.57
N THR A 74 -13.13 1.28 -3.64
CA THR A 74 -11.66 1.11 -3.63
C THR A 74 -10.97 2.39 -4.04
N TYR A 75 -9.70 2.53 -3.67
CA TYR A 75 -8.84 3.56 -4.25
C TYR A 75 -8.33 3.14 -5.63
N SER A 76 -8.03 4.14 -6.46
CA SER A 76 -7.30 3.97 -7.70
C SER A 76 -5.86 3.57 -7.44
N SER A 77 -5.21 2.92 -8.42
CA SER A 77 -3.79 2.56 -8.34
C SER A 77 -2.88 3.78 -8.14
N ASN A 78 -3.27 4.93 -8.69
CA ASN A 78 -2.56 6.20 -8.51
C ASN A 78 -2.63 6.67 -7.05
N LYS A 79 -3.83 6.64 -6.45
CA LYS A 79 -4.03 7.02 -5.05
C LYS A 79 -3.30 6.07 -4.10
N ILE A 80 -3.37 4.76 -4.35
CA ILE A 80 -2.62 3.76 -3.58
C ILE A 80 -1.11 4.04 -3.64
N THR A 81 -0.58 4.32 -4.84
CA THR A 81 0.85 4.62 -5.01
C THR A 81 1.24 5.90 -4.28
N ALA A 82 0.41 6.94 -4.34
CA ALA A 82 0.64 8.21 -3.65
C ALA A 82 0.62 8.04 -2.13
N ASP A 83 -0.35 7.30 -1.58
CA ASP A 83 -0.48 7.05 -0.15
C ASP A 83 0.68 6.19 0.37
N ILE A 84 1.13 5.18 -0.39
CA ILE A 84 2.32 4.40 -0.05
C ILE A 84 3.58 5.29 -0.05
N ALA A 85 3.74 6.15 -1.04
CA ALA A 85 4.87 7.08 -1.09
C ALA A 85 4.87 8.05 0.09
N ALA A 86 3.70 8.59 0.45
CA ALA A 86 3.53 9.45 1.61
C ALA A 86 3.83 8.72 2.93
N ALA A 87 3.29 7.50 3.11
CA ALA A 87 3.53 6.67 4.28
C ALA A 87 5.02 6.31 4.43
N LYS A 88 5.71 5.99 3.35
CA LYS A 88 7.17 5.75 3.36
C LYS A 88 7.95 6.96 3.86
N THR A 89 7.59 8.15 3.40
CA THR A 89 8.23 9.40 3.85
C THR A 89 7.92 9.67 5.31
N ALA A 90 6.67 9.48 5.74
CA ALA A 90 6.26 9.68 7.13
C ALA A 90 7.02 8.73 8.08
N VAL A 91 7.04 7.42 7.77
CA VAL A 91 7.77 6.42 8.58
C VAL A 91 9.27 6.72 8.60
N LYS A 92 9.86 7.10 7.46
CA LYS A 92 11.26 7.55 7.45
C LYS A 92 11.46 8.74 8.39
N ASN A 93 10.60 9.75 8.32
CA ASN A 93 10.73 10.92 9.19
C ASN A 93 10.51 10.59 10.67
N GLU A 94 9.59 9.69 11.01
CA GLU A 94 9.36 9.23 12.39
C GLU A 94 10.58 8.49 12.95
N ILE A 95 11.16 7.58 12.17
CA ILE A 95 12.38 6.84 12.56
C ILE A 95 13.56 7.80 12.73
N LEU A 96 13.69 8.77 11.82
CA LEU A 96 14.80 9.71 11.81
C LEU A 96 14.58 10.93 12.73
N ASN A 97 13.41 11.03 13.38
CA ASN A 97 12.96 12.25 14.05
C ASN A 97 13.14 13.52 13.19
N GLY A 98 12.94 13.39 11.87
CA GLY A 98 13.13 14.45 10.89
C GLY A 98 14.57 14.71 10.43
N ALA A 99 15.56 13.90 10.82
CA ALA A 99 16.94 14.03 10.34
C ALA A 99 17.07 13.70 8.85
N ALA A 100 17.91 14.45 8.12
CA ALA A 100 18.25 14.15 6.74
C ALA A 100 19.01 12.82 6.64
N ALA A 101 19.03 12.19 5.45
CA ALA A 101 19.60 10.85 5.27
C ALA A 101 21.10 10.76 5.64
N GLU A 102 21.83 11.87 5.52
CA GLU A 102 23.25 12.00 5.87
C GLU A 102 23.46 12.27 7.37
N VAL A 103 22.42 12.71 8.07
CA VAL A 103 22.43 13.10 9.49
C VAL A 103 21.86 12.00 10.39
N ASP A 104 21.21 10.98 9.82
CA ASP A 104 20.68 9.80 10.51
C ASP A 104 21.71 9.11 11.43
N THR A 105 22.83 8.66 10.85
CA THR A 105 23.92 8.03 11.62
C THR A 105 24.56 9.00 12.59
N LEU A 106 24.65 10.29 12.25
CA LEU A 106 25.22 11.31 13.12
C LEU A 106 24.30 11.63 14.30
N MET A 107 22.97 11.55 14.12
CA MET A 107 21.98 11.76 15.18
C MET A 107 21.96 10.59 16.15
N GLU A 108 22.03 9.36 15.63
CA GLU A 108 22.14 8.15 16.46
C GLU A 108 23.46 8.17 17.26
N ILE A 109 24.58 8.52 16.61
CA ILE A 109 25.88 8.71 17.28
C ILE A 109 25.82 9.85 18.31
N ALA A 110 25.19 10.99 17.98
CA ALA A 110 25.06 12.11 18.90
C ALA A 110 24.20 11.76 20.13
N THR A 111 23.13 10.99 19.93
CA THR A 111 22.27 10.50 21.01
C THR A 111 23.03 9.51 21.89
N LEU A 112 23.78 8.58 21.28
CA LEU A 112 24.65 7.65 22.02
C LEU A 112 25.72 8.40 22.82
N LEU A 113 26.39 9.40 22.23
CA LEU A 113 27.36 10.25 22.94
C LEU A 113 26.71 11.00 24.10
N ALA A 114 25.55 11.62 23.90
CA ALA A 114 24.84 12.35 24.95
C ALA A 114 24.34 11.41 26.07
N SER A 115 24.03 10.15 25.75
CA SER A 115 23.69 9.14 26.76
C SER A 115 24.92 8.53 27.45
N ASN A 116 26.12 8.83 26.99
CA ASN A 116 27.38 8.24 27.48
C ASN A 116 27.96 8.99 28.70
N ASP A 117 27.22 9.94 29.28
CA ASP A 117 27.64 10.73 30.44
C ASP A 117 28.14 9.85 31.61
N ASP A 118 27.57 8.66 31.80
CA ASP A 118 27.99 7.72 32.84
C ASP A 118 29.40 7.16 32.61
N THR A 119 29.79 6.93 31.35
CA THR A 119 31.08 6.35 31.01
C THR A 119 32.19 7.40 31.11
N ASP A 120 31.90 8.64 30.71
CA ASP A 120 32.83 9.77 30.83
C ASP A 120 33.04 10.16 32.30
N ALA A 121 31.97 10.17 33.11
CA ALA A 121 32.07 10.39 34.55
C ALA A 121 32.83 9.26 35.26
N ALA A 122 32.58 8.00 34.89
CA ALA A 122 33.30 6.86 35.43
C ALA A 122 34.79 6.88 35.06
N LEU A 123 35.13 7.25 33.82
CA LEU A 123 36.52 7.39 33.39
C LEU A 123 37.22 8.53 34.12
N ALA A 124 36.57 9.69 34.25
CA ALA A 124 37.10 10.83 35.01
C ALA A 124 37.34 10.46 36.49
N ALA A 125 36.43 9.71 37.11
CA ALA A 125 36.58 9.23 38.48
C ALA A 125 37.74 8.24 38.63
N VAL A 126 37.90 7.30 37.69
CA VAL A 126 39.04 6.36 37.69
C VAL A 126 40.37 7.09 37.49
N VAL A 127 40.43 8.07 36.59
CA VAL A 127 41.63 8.89 36.36
C VAL A 127 41.95 9.74 37.59
N ALA A 128 40.96 10.39 38.20
CA ALA A 128 41.15 11.16 39.43
C ALA A 128 41.64 10.28 40.59
N ASN A 129 41.15 9.05 40.70
CA ASN A 129 41.63 8.08 41.68
C ASN A 129 43.08 7.64 41.40
N LYS A 130 43.48 7.43 40.14
CA LYS A 130 44.85 7.05 39.75
C LYS A 130 45.85 8.20 39.81
N ALA A 131 45.38 9.43 39.64
CA ALA A 131 46.18 10.66 39.66
C ALA A 131 46.11 11.37 41.02
N ASN A 132 45.69 10.67 42.08
CA ASN A 132 45.63 11.28 43.39
C ASN A 132 47.05 11.51 43.94
N ALA A 133 47.22 12.59 44.71
CA ALA A 133 48.52 12.97 45.25
C ALA A 133 49.10 11.93 46.24
N SER A 134 48.29 10.98 46.71
CA SER A 134 48.74 9.87 47.57
C SER A 134 49.56 8.81 46.83
N ASP A 135 49.38 8.67 45.51
CA ASP A 135 50.17 7.77 44.67
C ASP A 135 51.49 8.43 44.17
N VAL A 136 51.68 9.71 44.47
CA VAL A 136 52.91 10.47 44.21
C VAL A 136 53.79 10.43 45.45
N TYR A 137 54.74 9.50 45.51
CA TYR A 137 55.71 9.46 46.60
C TYR A 137 56.63 10.70 46.55
N THR A 138 56.69 11.44 47.65
CA THR A 138 57.59 12.59 47.80
C THR A 138 59.05 12.15 47.94
N GLN A 139 60.00 13.03 47.64
CA GLN A 139 61.44 12.75 47.86
C GLN A 139 61.74 12.38 49.33
N ALA A 140 60.99 12.92 50.29
CA ALA A 140 61.10 12.55 51.69
C ALA A 140 60.65 11.09 51.97
N GLN A 141 59.72 10.55 51.18
CA GLN A 141 59.23 9.17 51.29
C GLN A 141 60.09 8.18 50.51
N LEU A 142 60.71 8.60 49.41
CA LEU A 142 61.57 7.76 48.56
C LEU A 142 63.05 7.77 48.97
N GLY A 143 63.46 8.75 49.80
CA GLY A 143 64.86 9.02 50.07
C GLY A 143 65.50 9.86 48.97
N ASN A 144 66.69 10.38 49.27
CA ASN A 144 67.52 11.07 48.30
C ASN A 144 68.71 10.17 47.94
N PRO A 145 68.69 9.46 46.80
CA PRO A 145 69.72 8.50 46.46
C PRO A 145 71.12 9.14 46.38
N ASP A 146 71.22 10.42 46.02
CA ASP A 146 72.52 11.09 45.94
C ASP A 146 73.16 11.28 47.31
N THR A 147 72.37 11.52 48.36
CA THR A 147 72.89 11.63 49.73
C THR A 147 72.94 10.29 50.44
N ASP A 148 71.91 9.46 50.24
CA ASP A 148 71.71 8.22 50.98
C ASP A 148 72.71 7.16 50.54
N LEU A 149 73.02 7.07 49.23
CA LEU A 149 74.04 6.16 48.73
C LEU A 149 75.45 6.61 49.14
N VAL A 150 75.72 7.91 49.19
CA VAL A 150 77.00 8.45 49.67
C VAL A 150 77.18 8.18 51.16
N ALA A 151 76.12 8.34 51.96
CA ALA A 151 76.16 8.01 53.39
C ALA A 151 76.40 6.52 53.63
N LEU A 152 75.72 5.65 52.88
CA LEU A 152 75.95 4.20 52.93
C LEU A 152 77.37 3.82 52.51
N TRP A 153 77.89 4.43 51.45
CA TRP A 153 79.26 4.20 50.98
C TRP A 153 80.30 4.60 52.01
N ASN A 154 80.13 5.73 52.68
CA ASN A 154 81.07 6.21 53.69
C ASN A 154 80.95 5.45 55.02
N ALA A 155 79.85 4.73 55.26
CA ALA A 155 79.62 3.91 56.44
C ALA A 155 80.03 2.44 56.28
N ALA A 156 80.41 2.02 55.06
CA ALA A 156 80.95 0.70 54.73
C ALA A 156 82.48 0.66 54.86
#